data_AF-A0A2N2R9M1-F1
#
_entry.id   AF-A0A2N2R9M1-F1
#
_cell.length_a   1.000
_cell.length_b   1.000
_cell.length_c   1.000
_cell.angle_alpha   90.00
_cell.angle_beta   90.00
_cell.angle_gamma   90.00
#
_symmetry.space_group_name_H-M   'P 1'
#
loop_
_entity.id
_entity.type
_entity.pdbx_description
1 polymer ?
#
loop_
_entity_poly.entity_id
_entity_poly.type
_entity_poly.pdbx_seq_one_letter_code
_entity_poly.pdbx_strand_id
1 'polypeptide(L)'
;MRKKSKRTLRPVAKPLTAKQKADIVIAPRMHLQMLLAGQYDVDYACSLAGVFNLSGVLSHMYERNDLEQTFDLAQEIIVCLIREGRAPTGDEGQSLAEAFNLADAWITMQNTVSLMKAVDYMDRELAKKDRLGDVNAVGRSAR
;
A
#
# COMPACT_ATOMS: atom_id res chain seq x y z
N MET A 1 -34.72 25.24 -22.73
CA MET A 1 -34.12 24.93 -21.41
C MET A 1 -32.62 24.71 -21.56
N ARG A 2 -31.76 25.57 -20.99
CA ARG A 2 -30.29 25.37 -20.98
C ARG A 2 -29.94 24.32 -19.92
N LYS A 3 -29.32 23.20 -20.32
CA LYS A 3 -28.74 22.21 -19.38
C LYS A 3 -27.64 22.91 -18.58
N LYS A 4 -27.82 23.06 -17.26
CA LYS A 4 -26.75 23.51 -16.35
C LYS A 4 -25.68 22.42 -16.34
N SER A 5 -24.53 22.70 -16.96
CA SER A 5 -23.34 21.86 -16.87
C SER A 5 -23.00 21.68 -15.39
N LYS A 6 -23.04 20.43 -14.89
CA LYS A 6 -22.57 20.11 -13.54
C LYS A 6 -21.07 20.41 -13.53
N ARG A 7 -20.67 21.52 -12.91
CA ARG A 7 -19.26 21.82 -12.62
C ARG A 7 -18.70 20.63 -11.83
N THR A 8 -17.87 19.83 -12.46
CA THR A 8 -17.01 18.87 -11.77
C THR A 8 -16.06 19.69 -10.90
N LEU A 9 -16.30 19.69 -9.60
CA LEU A 9 -15.39 20.30 -8.63
C LEU A 9 -14.06 19.55 -8.74
N ARG A 10 -13.02 20.25 -9.21
CA ARG A 10 -11.67 19.68 -9.26
C ARG A 10 -11.22 19.41 -7.82
N PRO A 11 -10.64 18.23 -7.52
CA PRO A 11 -10.09 17.95 -6.20
C PRO A 11 -9.08 19.03 -5.82
N VAL A 12 -9.28 19.68 -4.68
CA VAL A 12 -8.34 20.65 -4.12
C VAL A 12 -7.40 19.89 -3.18
N ALA A 13 -6.09 20.01 -3.42
CA ALA A 13 -5.08 19.44 -2.54
C ALA A 13 -5.21 20.04 -1.14
N LYS A 14 -5.43 19.18 -0.14
CA LYS A 14 -5.49 19.56 1.27
C LYS A 14 -4.51 18.72 2.07
N PRO A 15 -3.87 19.28 3.11
CA PRO A 15 -3.18 18.47 4.10
C PRO A 15 -4.14 17.44 4.70
N LEU A 16 -3.63 16.27 5.05
CA LEU A 16 -4.41 15.29 5.80
C LEU A 16 -4.80 15.87 7.16
N THR A 17 -6.08 15.70 7.52
CA THR A 17 -6.54 15.96 8.88
C THR A 17 -5.95 14.94 9.86
N ALA A 18 -5.88 15.29 11.15
CA ALA A 18 -5.40 14.36 12.18
C ALA A 18 -6.20 13.04 12.18
N LYS A 19 -7.52 13.11 11.95
CA LYS A 19 -8.37 11.93 11.84
C LYS A 19 -7.99 11.05 10.64
N GLN A 20 -7.79 11.64 9.46
CA GLN A 20 -7.40 10.86 8.29
C GLN A 20 -6.02 10.22 8.44
N LYS A 21 -5.07 10.91 9.08
CA LYS A 21 -3.77 10.32 9.43
C LYS A 21 -3.98 9.10 10.32
N ALA A 22 -4.73 9.27 11.41
CA ALA A 22 -5.06 8.20 12.34
C ALA A 22 -5.72 6.99 11.65
N ASP A 23 -6.71 7.23 10.80
CA ASP A 23 -7.44 6.19 10.08
C ASP A 23 -6.55 5.40 9.11
N ILE A 24 -5.51 6.03 8.55
CA ILE A 24 -4.56 5.37 7.64
C ILE A 24 -3.52 4.54 8.41
N VAL A 25 -2.97 5.07 9.51
CA VAL A 25 -1.76 4.47 10.13
C VAL A 25 -1.98 3.74 11.45
N ILE A 26 -3.02 4.05 12.25
CA ILE A 26 -3.16 3.47 13.60
C ILE A 26 -3.43 1.97 13.54
N ALA A 27 -4.42 1.53 12.76
CA ALA A 27 -4.74 0.11 12.69
C ALA A 27 -3.56 -0.71 12.13
N PRO A 28 -2.91 -0.33 11.01
CA PRO A 28 -1.72 -1.05 10.56
C PRO A 28 -0.55 -0.99 11.56
N ARG A 29 -0.39 0.10 12.31
CA ARG A 29 0.62 0.18 13.39
C ARG A 29 0.34 -0.84 14.48
N MET A 30 -0.91 -1.01 14.89
CA MET A 30 -1.31 -2.04 15.86
C MET A 30 -1.06 -3.44 15.29
N HIS A 31 -1.43 -3.69 14.04
CA HIS A 31 -1.17 -4.97 13.36
C HIS A 31 0.31 -5.32 13.29
N LEU A 32 1.19 -4.33 13.06
CA LEU A 32 2.63 -4.53 13.17
C LEU A 32 3.02 -5.01 14.57
N GLN A 33 2.52 -4.37 15.63
CA GLN A 33 2.85 -4.80 17.00
C GLN A 33 2.38 -6.23 17.29
N MET A 34 1.20 -6.62 16.78
CA MET A 34 0.69 -7.98 16.92
C MET A 34 1.61 -9.00 16.23
N LEU A 35 2.04 -8.70 14.99
CA LEU A 35 2.99 -9.55 14.26
C LEU A 35 4.34 -9.65 14.97
N LEU A 36 4.87 -8.54 15.48
CA LEU A 36 6.14 -8.52 16.24
C LEU A 36 6.04 -9.28 17.57
N ALA A 37 4.84 -9.36 18.15
CA ALA A 37 4.57 -10.19 19.33
C ALA A 37 4.37 -11.68 19.00
N GLY A 38 4.55 -12.09 17.74
CA GLY A 38 4.37 -13.47 17.28
C GLY A 38 2.91 -13.85 17.00
N GLN A 39 1.97 -12.92 17.11
CA GLN A 39 0.55 -13.17 16.85
C GLN A 39 0.26 -12.98 15.37
N TYR A 40 0.56 -14.03 14.59
CA TYR A 40 0.29 -14.01 13.16
C TYR A 40 -1.21 -14.09 12.86
N ASP A 41 -1.67 -13.15 12.04
CA ASP A 41 -2.95 -13.16 11.36
C ASP A 41 -2.73 -12.63 9.94
N VAL A 42 -3.39 -13.23 8.96
CA VAL A 42 -3.29 -12.81 7.55
C VAL A 42 -3.80 -11.38 7.37
N ASP A 43 -4.81 -10.96 8.13
CA ASP A 43 -5.37 -9.62 8.07
C ASP A 43 -4.36 -8.57 8.57
N TYR A 44 -3.55 -8.93 9.57
CA TYR A 44 -2.47 -8.08 10.04
C TYR A 44 -1.40 -7.89 8.95
N ALA A 45 -1.00 -8.98 8.29
CA ALA A 45 -0.02 -8.93 7.21
C ALA A 45 -0.54 -8.15 5.99
N CYS A 46 -1.79 -8.39 5.57
CA CYS A 46 -2.43 -7.66 4.48
C CYS A 46 -2.59 -6.16 4.78
N SER A 47 -2.87 -5.80 6.03
CA SER A 47 -2.94 -4.41 6.45
C SER A 47 -1.58 -3.69 6.31
N LEU A 48 -0.47 -4.35 6.66
CA LEU A 48 0.87 -3.80 6.42
C LEU A 48 1.18 -3.71 4.93
N ALA A 49 0.81 -4.73 4.15
CA ALA A 49 0.97 -4.71 2.70
C ALA A 49 0.31 -3.48 2.07
N GLY A 50 -0.89 -3.11 2.52
CA GLY A 50 -1.58 -1.91 2.05
C GLY A 50 -0.79 -0.62 2.28
N VAL A 51 -0.17 -0.47 3.46
CA VAL A 51 0.68 0.69 3.79
C VAL A 51 1.94 0.74 2.92
N PHE A 52 2.60 -0.40 2.73
CA PHE A 52 3.82 -0.46 1.90
C PHE A 52 3.50 -0.28 0.42
N ASN A 53 2.39 -0.81 -0.09
CA ASN A 53 1.93 -0.58 -1.47
C ASN A 53 1.68 0.90 -1.73
N LEU A 54 0.95 1.57 -0.84
CA LEU A 54 0.70 3.00 -0.95
C LEU A 54 2.02 3.79 -0.92
N SER A 55 2.93 3.44 0.00
CA SER A 55 4.20 4.14 0.16
C SER A 55 5.15 3.90 -1.02
N GLY A 56 5.23 2.67 -1.55
CA GLY A 56 6.01 2.33 -2.74
C GLY A 56 5.53 3.08 -3.97
N VAL A 57 4.21 3.13 -4.21
CA VAL A 57 3.66 3.92 -5.33
C VAL A 57 3.95 5.41 -5.16
N LEU A 58 3.81 5.96 -3.96
CA LEU A 58 4.20 7.35 -3.71
C LEU A 58 5.69 7.56 -4.00
N SER A 59 6.56 6.69 -3.51
CA SER A 59 8.01 6.78 -3.78
C SER A 59 8.31 6.75 -5.28
N HIS A 60 7.69 5.83 -6.02
CA HIS A 60 7.79 5.74 -7.47
C HIS A 60 7.35 7.04 -8.17
N MET A 61 6.17 7.57 -7.79
CA MET A 61 5.63 8.80 -8.37
C MET A 61 6.49 10.04 -8.11
N TYR A 62 7.28 10.03 -7.04
CA TYR A 62 8.18 11.12 -6.64
C TYR A 62 9.66 10.81 -6.93
N GLU A 63 9.96 9.74 -7.67
CA GLU A 63 11.31 9.31 -8.05
C GLU A 63 12.26 9.13 -6.85
N ARG A 64 11.73 8.65 -5.72
CA ARG A 64 12.47 8.35 -4.47
C ARG A 64 12.89 6.89 -4.43
N ASN A 65 13.87 6.55 -5.26
CA ASN A 65 14.39 5.18 -5.41
C ASN A 65 14.93 4.61 -4.08
N ASP A 66 15.43 5.48 -3.19
CA ASP A 66 15.89 5.10 -1.85
C ASP A 66 14.75 4.56 -0.97
N LEU A 67 13.60 5.22 -1.03
CA LEU A 67 12.40 4.80 -0.31
C LEU A 67 11.73 3.61 -0.98
N GLU A 68 11.70 3.57 -2.31
CA GLU A 68 11.13 2.47 -3.11
C GLU A 68 11.78 1.14 -2.74
N GLN A 69 13.11 1.06 -2.74
CA GLN A 69 13.83 -0.16 -2.34
C GLN A 69 13.50 -0.63 -0.92
N THR A 70 13.32 0.31 0.01
CA THR A 70 12.95 -0.02 1.40
C THR A 70 11.57 -0.65 1.46
N PHE A 71 10.61 -0.11 0.70
CA PHE A 71 9.24 -0.63 0.69
C PHE A 71 9.11 -1.92 -0.11
N ASP A 72 9.88 -2.10 -1.18
CA ASP A 72 9.93 -3.35 -1.94
C ASP A 72 10.41 -4.51 -1.06
N LEU A 73 11.50 -4.31 -0.30
CA LEU A 73 11.99 -5.31 0.65
C LEU A 73 10.93 -5.65 1.71
N ALA A 74 10.25 -4.64 2.25
CA ALA A 74 9.19 -4.85 3.24
C ALA A 74 8.01 -5.65 2.64
N GLN A 75 7.63 -5.37 1.38
CA GLN A 75 6.60 -6.12 0.67
C GLN A 75 7.01 -7.57 0.43
N GLU A 76 8.26 -7.83 0.04
CA GLU A 76 8.79 -9.18 -0.12
C GLU A 76 8.69 -9.99 1.18
N ILE A 77 9.09 -9.39 2.30
CA ILE A 77 8.94 -10.00 3.62
C ILE A 77 7.47 -10.34 3.88
N ILE A 78 6.55 -9.39 3.72
CA ILE A 78 5.12 -9.62 3.94
C ILE A 78 4.57 -10.75 3.06
N VAL A 79 4.98 -10.82 1.79
CA VAL A 79 4.59 -11.92 0.88
C VAL A 79 5.09 -13.26 1.42
N CYS A 80 6.32 -13.34 1.92
CA CYS A 80 6.86 -14.54 2.56
C CYS A 80 6.04 -14.92 3.80
N LEU A 81 5.73 -13.96 4.68
CA LEU A 81 4.91 -14.22 5.87
C LEU A 81 3.52 -14.78 5.52
N ILE A 82 2.89 -14.23 4.48
CA ILE A 82 1.57 -14.69 4.00
C ILE A 82 1.67 -16.09 3.41
N ARG A 83 2.66 -16.35 2.55
CA ARG A 83 2.84 -17.65 1.89
C ARG A 83 3.16 -18.77 2.88
N GLU A 84 3.93 -18.46 3.91
CA GLU A 84 4.38 -19.44 4.90
C GLU A 84 3.47 -19.51 6.13
N GLY A 85 2.52 -18.58 6.26
CA GLY A 85 1.56 -18.54 7.37
C GLY A 85 2.24 -18.36 8.73
N ARG A 86 3.24 -17.48 8.82
CA ARG A 86 4.08 -17.30 10.01
C ARG A 86 4.30 -15.85 10.41
N ALA A 87 4.65 -15.65 11.68
CA ALA A 87 5.16 -14.39 12.19
C ALA A 87 6.57 -14.09 11.63
N PRO A 88 6.99 -12.81 11.63
CA PRO A 88 8.35 -12.44 11.25
C PRO A 88 9.38 -12.99 12.25
N THR A 89 10.56 -13.30 11.73
CA THR A 89 11.77 -13.48 12.53
C THR A 89 12.22 -12.14 13.14
N GLY A 90 13.23 -12.16 14.02
CA GLY A 90 13.76 -10.94 14.63
C GLY A 90 14.22 -9.90 13.60
N ASP A 91 15.00 -10.34 12.61
CA ASP A 91 15.58 -9.46 11.58
C ASP A 91 14.51 -8.95 10.60
N GLU A 92 13.57 -9.81 10.19
CA GLU A 92 12.41 -9.42 9.39
C GLU A 92 11.53 -8.41 10.15
N GLY A 93 11.30 -8.66 11.44
CA GLY A 93 10.49 -7.81 12.30
C GLY A 93 11.11 -6.41 12.47
N GLN A 94 12.41 -6.34 12.67
CA GLN A 94 13.15 -5.07 12.70
C GLN A 94 12.99 -4.33 11.36
N SER A 95 13.22 -5.03 10.24
CA SER A 95 13.09 -4.46 8.89
C SER A 95 11.68 -3.90 8.63
N LEU A 96 10.65 -4.65 9.02
CA LEU A 96 9.25 -4.21 8.90
C LEU A 96 8.95 -2.99 9.78
N ALA A 97 9.51 -2.93 11.00
CA ALA A 97 9.29 -1.80 11.90
C ALA A 97 9.95 -0.51 11.38
N GLU A 98 11.17 -0.60 10.87
CA GLU A 98 11.90 0.50 10.25
C GLU A 98 11.18 1.00 8.99
N ALA A 99 10.81 0.09 8.09
CA ALA A 99 10.06 0.43 6.89
C ALA A 99 8.71 1.08 7.23
N PHE A 100 7.99 0.60 8.25
CA PHE A 100 6.71 1.20 8.62
C PHE A 100 6.89 2.61 9.17
N ASN A 101 7.90 2.87 10.01
CA ASN A 101 8.16 4.22 10.52
C ASN A 101 8.43 5.20 9.37
N LEU A 102 9.16 4.74 8.36
CA LEU A 102 9.42 5.52 7.15
C LEU A 102 8.14 5.75 6.33
N ALA A 103 7.31 4.71 6.17
CA ALA A 103 6.02 4.81 5.49
C ALA A 103 5.05 5.79 6.18
N ASP A 104 4.93 5.73 7.51
CA ASP A 104 4.09 6.64 8.30
C ASP A 104 4.50 8.11 8.10
N ALA A 105 5.81 8.39 8.22
CA ALA A 105 6.35 9.72 7.96
C ALA A 105 6.09 10.15 6.51
N TRP A 106 6.32 9.25 5.55
CA TRP A 106 6.18 9.53 4.12
C TRP A 106 4.74 9.83 3.72
N ILE A 107 3.78 9.02 4.17
CA ILE A 107 2.34 9.23 3.95
C ILE A 107 1.87 10.53 4.60
N THR A 108 2.33 10.81 5.83
CA THR A 108 1.92 11.99 6.61
C THR A 108 2.32 13.31 5.95
N MET A 109 3.39 13.33 5.15
CA MET A 109 3.83 14.50 4.39
C MET A 109 2.97 14.77 3.14
N GLN A 110 2.16 13.80 2.71
CA GLN A 110 1.38 13.93 1.48
C GLN A 110 0.09 14.72 1.67
N ASN A 111 -0.39 15.29 0.57
CA ASN A 111 -1.73 15.87 0.50
C ASN A 111 -2.73 14.84 -0.02
N THR A 112 -4.02 15.10 0.20
CA THR A 112 -5.12 14.23 -0.19
C THR A 112 -5.13 13.88 -1.68
N VAL A 113 -4.74 14.80 -2.57
CA VAL A 113 -4.74 14.57 -4.01
C VAL A 113 -3.61 13.62 -4.42
N SER A 114 -2.42 13.76 -3.84
CA SER A 114 -1.31 12.83 -4.09
C SER A 114 -1.67 11.41 -3.65
N LEU A 115 -2.29 11.27 -2.48
CA LEU A 115 -2.73 9.97 -1.96
C LEU A 115 -3.81 9.34 -2.84
N MET A 116 -4.79 10.12 -3.29
CA MET A 116 -5.80 9.63 -4.23
C MET A 116 -5.19 9.18 -5.55
N LYS A 117 -4.22 9.93 -6.10
CA LYS A 117 -3.52 9.52 -7.32
C LYS A 117 -2.75 8.21 -7.14
N ALA A 118 -2.13 8.01 -5.98
CA ALA A 118 -1.42 6.76 -5.67
C ALA A 118 -2.40 5.58 -5.58
N VAL A 119 -3.57 5.77 -4.95
CA VAL A 119 -4.64 4.75 -4.93
C VAL A 119 -5.15 4.47 -6.33
N ASP A 120 -5.46 5.50 -7.12
CA ASP A 120 -5.90 5.34 -8.52
C ASP A 120 -4.86 4.61 -9.38
N TYR A 121 -3.58 4.83 -9.11
CA TYR A 121 -2.48 4.13 -9.78
C TYR A 121 -2.46 2.64 -9.41
N MET A 122 -2.55 2.32 -8.12
CA MET A 122 -2.63 0.93 -7.65
C MET A 122 -3.81 0.18 -8.29
N ASP A 123 -5.00 0.77 -8.29
CA ASP A 123 -6.20 0.16 -8.87
C ASP A 123 -6.04 -0.13 -10.36
N ARG A 124 -5.39 0.77 -11.11
CA ARG A 124 -5.11 0.57 -12.53
C ARG A 124 -4.11 -0.56 -12.77
N GLU A 125 -3.06 -0.65 -11.96
CA GLU A 125 -2.06 -1.71 -12.10
C GLU A 125 -2.62 -3.08 -11.70
N LEU A 126 -3.47 -3.14 -10.67
CA LEU A 126 -4.19 -4.37 -10.31
C LEU A 126 -5.15 -4.80 -11.44
N ALA A 127 -5.95 -3.87 -11.98
CA ALA A 127 -6.86 -4.18 -13.08
C ALA A 127 -6.13 -4.62 -14.38
N LYS A 128 -4.91 -4.12 -14.62
CA LYS A 128 -4.06 -4.60 -15.73
C LYS A 128 -3.57 -6.04 -15.48
N LYS A 129 -3.17 -6.35 -14.24
CA LYS A 129 -2.73 -7.71 -13.87
C LYS A 129 -3.85 -8.73 -14.06
N ASP A 130 -5.08 -8.41 -13.67
CA ASP A 130 -6.23 -9.31 -13.87
C ASP A 130 -6.49 -9.60 -15.35
N ARG A 131 -6.43 -8.55 -16.20
CA ARG A 131 -6.57 -8.72 -17.67
C ARG A 131 -5.47 -9.59 -18.27
N LEU A 132 -4.24 -9.50 -17.77
CA LEU A 132 -3.12 -10.32 -18.24
C LEU A 132 -3.17 -11.75 -17.68
N GLY A 133 -3.74 -11.94 -16.48
CA GLY A 133 -4.04 -13.25 -15.91
C GLY A 133 -5.06 -14.03 -16.73
N ASP A 134 -6.12 -13.36 -17.18
CA ASP A 134 -7.14 -13.95 -18.05
C ASP A 134 -6.59 -14.35 -19.42
N VAL A 135 -5.73 -13.53 -20.04
CA VAL A 135 -5.12 -13.88 -21.34
C VAL A 135 -4.19 -15.09 -21.24
N ASN A 136 -3.48 -15.26 -20.12
CA ASN A 136 -2.60 -16.41 -19.91
C ASN A 136 -3.34 -17.69 -19.50
N ALA A 137 -4.54 -17.60 -18.92
CA ALA A 137 -5.38 -18.75 -18.60
C ALA A 137 -6.00 -19.39 -19.86
N VAL A 138 -6.32 -18.59 -20.88
CA VAL A 138 -6.89 -19.09 -22.15
C VAL A 138 -5.83 -19.78 -23.03
N GLY A 139 -4.53 -19.52 -22.82
CA GLY A 139 -3.44 -20.09 -23.61
C GLY A 139 -2.92 -21.47 -23.17
N ARG A 140 -3.36 -22.01 -22.02
CA ARG A 140 -2.86 -23.30 -21.48
C ARG A 140 -3.81 -24.49 -21.64
N SER A 141 -4.96 -24.31 -22.30
CA SER A 141 -5.91 -25.41 -22.60
C SER A 141 -5.90 -25.80 -24.08
N ALA A 142 -4.71 -25.90 -24.67
CA ALA A 142 -4.51 -26.49 -25.99
C ALA A 142 -3.06 -26.96 -26.16
N ARG A 143 -2.72 -28.10 -25.57
CA ARG A 143 -1.71 -29.07 -26.04
C ARG A 143 -1.71 -30.31 -25.16
#